data_AF-A0A960PQ10-F1
#
_entry.id   AF-A0A960PQ10-F1
#
_cell.length_a   1.000
_cell.length_b   1.000
_cell.length_c   1.000
_cell.angle_alpha   90.00
_cell.angle_beta   90.00
_cell.angle_gamma   90.00
#
_symmetry.space_group_name_H-M   'P 1'
#
loop_
_entity.id
_entity.type
_entity.pdbx_description
1 polymer ?
#
loop_
_entity_poly.entity_id
_entity_poly.type
_entity_poly.pdbx_seq_one_letter_code
_entity_poly.pdbx_strand_id
1 'polypeptide(L)'
;DPFGSAGPAPQVPGPSPDLPDVDTFEDAMSKPRGREKIAAPATWGWGGDETRNLYQECSVAPMPRERFLEFHALNPKPFKRRAANPKDGLEHPLGATWMDLPKAVPPKITAEAVEEGGERRFRIKPTHAEMAPIRSAFTQAGEFQERDTPWTFKPECDNLHGRVKFFWRITEGGAKKIKAGEQEHCGDYRLAFERTLVAFASEINREAAAERRFTSEAEAVKFTRERLKDVVPMTDVDMLNAFGVLAEKSAKRDSLRWHEGTPRMLEPQANACRGYLGIFDADSFPGVGGGPGKETHPPEEVIDG
;
A
#
# COMPACT_ATOMS: atom_id res chain seq x y z
N ASP A 1 -35.71 -7.59 -34.53
CA ASP A 1 -34.65 -6.97 -33.71
C ASP A 1 -34.67 -7.48 -32.28
N PRO A 2 -33.68 -8.27 -31.86
CA PRO A 2 -33.48 -8.59 -30.46
C PRO A 2 -32.08 -8.15 -30.02
N PHE A 3 -31.76 -6.87 -30.12
CA PHE A 3 -30.64 -6.28 -29.38
C PHE A 3 -31.11 -4.92 -28.87
N GLY A 4 -31.67 -4.93 -27.67
CA GLY A 4 -31.97 -3.71 -26.92
C GLY A 4 -30.67 -2.97 -26.63
N SER A 5 -30.64 -1.69 -26.95
CA SER A 5 -29.56 -0.76 -26.62
C SER A 5 -29.33 -0.75 -25.10
N ALA A 6 -28.14 -1.17 -24.67
CA ALA A 6 -27.67 -0.91 -23.31
C ALA A 6 -27.63 0.61 -23.11
N GLY A 7 -28.32 1.10 -22.09
CA GLY A 7 -28.25 2.50 -21.68
C GLY A 7 -26.82 2.88 -21.24
N PRO A 8 -26.48 4.18 -21.21
CA PRO A 8 -25.17 4.64 -20.79
C PRO A 8 -24.87 4.19 -19.35
N ALA A 9 -23.65 3.68 -19.15
CA ALA A 9 -23.14 3.29 -17.85
C ALA A 9 -23.01 4.50 -16.92
N PRO A 10 -23.23 4.33 -15.60
CA PRO A 10 -23.09 5.41 -14.63
C PRO A 10 -21.63 5.91 -14.59
N GLN A 11 -21.47 7.24 -14.58
CA GLN A 11 -20.19 7.90 -14.40
C GLN A 11 -19.63 7.55 -13.01
N VAL A 12 -18.45 6.92 -12.98
CA VAL A 12 -17.66 6.81 -11.75
C VAL A 12 -16.98 8.17 -11.54
N PRO A 13 -17.04 8.76 -10.34
CA PRO A 13 -16.40 10.05 -10.10
C PRO A 13 -14.91 9.95 -10.39
N GLY A 14 -14.41 10.82 -11.28
CA GLY A 14 -12.98 11.11 -11.31
C GLY A 14 -12.51 11.67 -9.95
N PRO A 15 -11.20 11.84 -9.73
CA PRO A 15 -10.73 12.58 -8.56
C PRO A 15 -11.49 13.91 -8.48
N SER A 16 -12.12 14.17 -7.33
CA SER A 16 -13.08 15.26 -7.15
C SER A 16 -12.46 16.59 -7.61
N PRO A 17 -13.04 17.28 -8.62
CA PRO A 17 -12.59 18.61 -8.99
C PRO A 17 -12.95 19.65 -7.92
N ASP A 18 -13.90 19.33 -7.04
CA ASP A 18 -14.33 20.15 -5.91
C ASP A 18 -14.07 19.39 -4.61
N LEU A 19 -12.87 19.55 -4.05
CA LEU A 19 -12.76 19.55 -2.58
C LEU A 19 -13.24 20.93 -2.14
N PRO A 20 -14.14 21.03 -1.16
CA PRO A 20 -14.59 22.34 -0.71
C PRO A 20 -13.36 23.13 -0.23
N ASP A 21 -13.27 24.35 -0.75
CA ASP A 21 -12.29 25.39 -0.40
C ASP A 21 -12.56 25.88 1.04
N VAL A 22 -12.53 24.95 2.00
CA VAL A 22 -12.52 25.27 3.42
C VAL A 22 -11.12 24.96 3.90
N ASP A 23 -10.30 25.99 3.84
CA ASP A 23 -9.03 26.07 4.53
C ASP A 23 -9.30 26.06 6.05
N THR A 24 -9.54 24.89 6.63
CA THR A 24 -9.59 24.71 8.09
C THR A 24 -8.20 24.40 8.66
N PHE A 25 -7.13 24.82 7.98
CA PHE A 25 -5.76 24.81 8.49
C PHE A 25 -5.30 26.23 8.85
N GLU A 26 -6.19 27.06 9.41
CA GLU A 26 -5.79 28.14 10.29
C GLU A 26 -5.35 27.53 11.63
N ASP A 27 -4.03 27.45 11.86
CA ASP A 27 -3.33 27.35 13.17
C ASP A 27 -2.15 26.37 13.23
N ALA A 28 -1.48 26.11 12.11
CA ALA A 28 -0.09 25.65 12.19
C ALA A 28 0.76 26.52 11.28
N MET A 29 1.60 27.36 11.88
CA MET A 29 2.56 28.29 11.26
C MET A 29 3.63 27.62 10.36
N SER A 30 3.24 26.68 9.51
CA SER A 30 4.05 26.14 8.43
C SER A 30 4.01 27.13 7.25
N LYS A 31 5.15 27.77 6.99
CA LYS A 31 5.27 28.70 5.86
C LYS A 31 5.12 27.93 4.54
N PRO A 32 4.37 28.45 3.56
CA PRO A 32 4.21 27.84 2.25
C PRO A 32 5.49 28.08 1.42
N ARG A 33 6.46 27.20 1.55
CA ARG A 33 7.57 27.09 0.59
C ARG A 33 7.69 25.63 0.19
N GLY A 34 7.14 25.28 -0.98
CA GLY A 34 7.44 23.99 -1.61
C GLY A 34 6.32 23.34 -2.41
N ARG A 35 5.05 23.76 -2.30
CA ARG A 35 4.02 23.33 -3.25
C ARG A 35 4.16 24.13 -4.53
N GLU A 36 5.15 23.79 -5.35
CA GLU A 36 4.96 23.98 -6.79
C GLU A 36 3.68 23.23 -7.16
N LYS A 37 2.70 23.95 -7.70
CA LYS A 37 1.55 23.36 -8.36
C LYS A 37 2.11 22.49 -9.48
N ILE A 38 2.34 21.21 -9.21
CA ILE A 38 2.37 20.21 -10.26
C ILE A 38 0.95 20.24 -10.80
N ALA A 39 0.72 21.04 -11.84
CA ALA A 39 -0.49 20.96 -12.61
C ALA A 39 -0.56 19.51 -13.09
N ALA A 40 -1.42 18.70 -12.45
CA ALA A 40 -1.70 17.36 -12.92
C ALA A 40 -2.02 17.49 -14.42
N PRO A 41 -1.25 16.83 -15.31
CA PRO A 41 -1.46 17.01 -16.74
C PRO A 41 -2.91 16.64 -17.07
N ALA A 42 -3.57 17.53 -17.80
CA ALA A 42 -4.95 17.41 -18.19
C ALA A 42 -5.22 16.05 -18.86
N THR A 43 -5.91 15.18 -18.12
CA THR A 43 -6.90 14.21 -18.59
C THR A 43 -6.62 13.57 -19.95
N TRP A 44 -5.65 12.67 -20.02
CA TRP A 44 -5.67 11.55 -20.96
C TRP A 44 -5.51 10.26 -20.16
N GLY A 45 -6.49 9.36 -20.25
CA GLY A 45 -6.40 8.00 -19.71
C GLY A 45 -6.68 7.83 -18.21
N TRP A 46 -7.53 8.65 -17.59
CA TRP A 46 -8.07 8.35 -16.26
C TRP A 46 -9.59 8.22 -16.38
N GLY A 47 -10.12 6.99 -16.29
CA GLY A 47 -11.56 6.69 -16.27
C GLY A 47 -12.11 5.84 -17.44
N GLY A 48 -11.31 5.46 -18.45
CA GLY A 48 -11.68 4.46 -19.47
C GLY A 48 -11.64 3.02 -18.93
N ASP A 49 -12.22 2.04 -19.65
CA ASP A 49 -12.25 0.62 -19.24
C ASP A 49 -10.84 0.08 -18.93
N GLU A 50 -9.86 0.46 -19.74
CA GLU A 50 -8.43 0.14 -19.56
C GLU A 50 -7.80 0.71 -18.27
N THR A 51 -8.47 1.65 -17.60
CA THR A 51 -7.95 2.35 -16.42
C THR A 51 -8.79 2.09 -15.16
N ARG A 52 -9.83 1.25 -15.25
CA ARG A 52 -10.65 0.84 -14.10
C ARG A 52 -9.89 -0.01 -13.08
N ASN A 53 -8.75 -0.59 -13.46
CA ASN A 53 -7.87 -1.39 -12.61
C ASN A 53 -6.59 -0.64 -12.17
N LEU A 54 -6.49 0.67 -12.38
CA LEU A 54 -5.29 1.46 -12.03
C LEU A 54 -4.90 1.27 -10.56
N TYR A 55 -5.89 1.30 -9.68
CA TYR A 55 -5.73 0.99 -8.28
C TYR A 55 -6.43 -0.32 -7.97
N GLN A 56 -5.68 -1.27 -7.43
CA GLN A 56 -6.27 -2.42 -6.76
C GLN A 56 -6.89 -1.95 -5.43
N GLU A 57 -8.11 -2.38 -5.15
CA GLU A 57 -8.74 -2.12 -3.85
C GLU A 57 -7.90 -2.76 -2.75
N CYS A 58 -7.45 -1.96 -1.79
CA CYS A 58 -6.83 -2.48 -0.59
C CYS A 58 -7.92 -2.84 0.43
N SER A 59 -8.47 -4.05 0.32
CA SER A 59 -9.40 -4.57 1.32
C SER A 59 -8.63 -5.12 2.53
N VAL A 60 -8.68 -4.42 3.66
CA VAL A 60 -8.11 -4.89 4.93
C VAL A 60 -9.12 -5.80 5.62
N ALA A 61 -8.93 -7.11 5.51
CA ALA A 61 -9.88 -8.11 5.98
C ALA A 61 -9.71 -8.45 7.48
N PRO A 62 -10.78 -8.37 8.31
CA PRO A 62 -10.74 -8.93 9.65
C PRO A 62 -10.70 -10.46 9.59
N MET A 63 -9.88 -11.09 10.42
CA MET A 63 -9.76 -12.54 10.51
C MET A 63 -9.67 -13.01 11.97
N PRO A 64 -10.28 -14.17 12.31
CA PRO A 64 -9.94 -14.88 13.54
C PRO A 64 -8.44 -15.18 13.60
N ARG A 65 -7.85 -15.20 14.80
CA ARG A 65 -6.40 -15.34 15.00
C ARG A 65 -5.78 -16.50 14.25
N GLU A 66 -6.38 -17.69 14.33
CA GLU A 66 -5.87 -18.90 13.66
C GLU A 66 -5.81 -18.71 12.14
N ARG A 67 -6.89 -18.16 11.56
CA ARG A 67 -6.96 -17.89 10.12
C ARG A 67 -6.00 -16.79 9.68
N PHE A 68 -5.79 -15.78 10.53
CA PHE A 68 -4.79 -14.75 10.29
C PHE A 68 -3.37 -15.35 10.25
N LEU A 69 -3.03 -16.27 11.17
CA LEU A 69 -1.73 -16.93 11.17
C LEU A 69 -1.51 -17.78 9.91
N GLU A 70 -2.53 -18.47 9.42
CA GLU A 70 -2.49 -19.17 8.14
C GLU A 70 -2.26 -18.21 6.97
N PHE A 71 -3.02 -17.10 6.94
CA PHE A 71 -2.85 -16.05 5.94
C PHE A 71 -1.42 -15.50 5.94
N HIS A 72 -0.89 -15.15 7.11
CA HIS A 72 0.47 -14.65 7.27
C HIS A 72 1.54 -15.67 6.85
N ALA A 73 1.32 -16.97 7.09
CA ALA A 73 2.25 -18.02 6.68
C ALA A 73 2.27 -18.28 5.16
N LEU A 74 1.16 -18.02 4.46
CA LEU A 74 1.02 -18.24 3.02
C LEU A 74 1.55 -17.09 2.17
N ASN A 75 1.73 -15.90 2.75
CA ASN A 75 2.25 -14.77 2.02
C ASN A 75 3.79 -14.81 1.95
N PRO A 76 4.40 -14.45 0.81
CA PRO A 76 5.84 -14.38 0.69
C PRO A 76 6.39 -13.46 1.77
N LYS A 77 7.40 -13.93 2.52
CA LYS A 77 8.08 -13.09 3.50
C LYS A 77 8.71 -11.91 2.76
N PRO A 78 8.53 -10.66 3.22
CA PRO A 78 9.19 -9.52 2.60
C PRO A 78 10.70 -9.78 2.55
N PHE A 79 11.34 -9.28 1.49
CA PHE A 79 12.76 -9.46 1.18
C PHE A 79 13.61 -9.37 2.45
N LYS A 80 14.41 -10.42 2.70
CA LYS A 80 15.36 -10.59 3.81
C LYS A 80 15.15 -9.62 4.97
N ARG A 81 14.14 -9.87 5.83
CA ARG A 81 14.20 -9.34 7.20
C ARG A 81 15.59 -9.69 7.74
N ARG A 82 16.37 -8.69 8.18
CA ARG A 82 17.57 -8.93 9.00
C ARG A 82 17.15 -9.98 10.02
N ALA A 83 17.94 -11.05 10.16
CA ALA A 83 17.63 -12.13 11.09
C ALA A 83 17.23 -11.50 12.42
N ALA A 84 15.96 -11.67 12.81
CA ALA A 84 15.44 -11.13 14.05
C ALA A 84 16.39 -11.57 15.15
N ASN A 85 16.82 -10.63 15.99
CA ASN A 85 17.61 -11.02 17.14
C ASN A 85 16.72 -11.98 17.93
N PRO A 86 17.18 -13.18 18.33
CA PRO A 86 16.34 -14.11 19.09
C PRO A 86 15.78 -13.51 20.40
N LYS A 87 16.33 -12.37 20.83
CA LYS A 87 15.87 -11.55 21.96
C LYS A 87 14.66 -10.66 21.66
N ASP A 88 14.31 -10.44 20.40
CA ASP A 88 13.19 -9.58 19.98
C ASP A 88 11.82 -10.27 20.15
N GLY A 89 11.81 -11.48 20.72
CA GLY A 89 10.60 -12.25 20.99
C GLY A 89 10.01 -12.90 19.74
N LEU A 90 9.03 -13.76 19.95
CA LEU A 90 8.12 -14.12 18.86
C LEU A 90 7.35 -12.85 18.51
N GLU A 91 7.74 -12.15 17.44
CA GLU A 91 6.86 -11.15 16.84
C GLU A 91 5.56 -11.87 16.49
N HIS A 92 4.51 -11.53 17.20
CA HIS A 92 3.17 -12.03 16.96
C HIS A 92 2.45 -10.95 16.16
N PRO A 93 2.66 -10.86 14.82
CA PRO A 93 2.04 -9.82 14.02
C PRO A 93 0.53 -9.87 14.23
N LEU A 94 -0.08 -8.72 14.43
CA LEU A 94 -1.54 -8.61 14.62
C LEU A 94 -2.24 -8.16 13.34
N GLY A 95 -1.50 -7.55 12.42
CA GLY A 95 -1.91 -7.27 11.06
C GLY A 95 -0.75 -7.50 10.11
N ALA A 96 -1.06 -7.59 8.82
CA ALA A 96 -0.05 -7.54 7.78
C ALA A 96 -0.67 -7.23 6.41
N THR A 97 0.11 -6.49 5.63
CA THR A 97 -0.20 -6.04 4.27
C THR A 97 0.93 -6.47 3.34
N TRP A 98 0.57 -7.11 2.22
CA TRP A 98 1.51 -7.58 1.22
C TRP A 98 1.07 -7.11 -0.16
N MET A 99 2.05 -6.71 -0.97
CA MET A 99 1.86 -6.42 -2.37
C MET A 99 2.55 -7.48 -3.23
N ASP A 100 1.83 -8.06 -4.18
CA ASP A 100 2.38 -9.03 -5.14
C ASP A 100 3.08 -8.30 -6.30
N LEU A 101 4.21 -7.65 -6.00
CA LEU A 101 4.94 -6.77 -6.91
C LEU A 101 5.14 -7.36 -8.33
N PRO A 102 5.46 -8.65 -8.53
CA PRO A 102 5.58 -9.25 -9.86
C PRO A 102 4.31 -9.19 -10.72
N LYS A 103 3.13 -8.94 -10.13
CA LYS A 103 1.86 -8.74 -10.84
C LYS A 103 1.57 -7.30 -11.22
N ALA A 104 2.41 -6.33 -10.81
CA ALA A 104 2.30 -4.98 -11.33
C ALA A 104 2.62 -4.94 -12.83
N VAL A 105 1.93 -4.09 -13.57
CA VAL A 105 2.16 -3.90 -15.01
C VAL A 105 2.80 -2.54 -15.22
N PRO A 106 4.08 -2.47 -15.64
CA PRO A 106 4.71 -1.21 -15.96
C PRO A 106 4.16 -0.66 -17.30
N PRO A 107 4.20 0.66 -17.50
CA PRO A 107 3.77 1.25 -18.76
C PRO A 107 4.72 0.90 -19.90
N LYS A 108 4.18 0.71 -21.09
CA LYS A 108 4.92 0.26 -22.26
C LYS A 108 5.02 1.34 -23.32
N ILE A 109 6.23 1.57 -23.82
CA ILE A 109 6.46 2.40 -25.00
C ILE A 109 6.22 1.52 -26.23
N THR A 110 5.06 1.67 -26.86
CA THR A 110 4.68 0.98 -28.09
C THR A 110 4.21 1.99 -29.14
N ALA A 111 4.25 1.60 -30.41
CA ALA A 111 3.72 2.42 -31.49
C ALA A 111 2.61 1.68 -32.24
N GLU A 112 1.72 2.43 -32.86
CA GLU A 112 0.66 1.91 -33.72
C GLU A 112 0.79 2.48 -35.13
N ALA A 113 0.32 1.72 -36.12
CA ALA A 113 0.29 2.16 -37.49
C ALA A 113 -0.88 3.11 -37.72
N VAL A 114 -0.63 4.17 -38.49
CA VAL A 114 -1.63 5.14 -38.95
C VAL A 114 -1.46 5.34 -40.46
N GLU A 115 -2.57 5.35 -41.19
CA GLU A 115 -2.58 5.65 -42.62
C GLU A 115 -2.64 7.17 -42.81
N GLU A 116 -1.66 7.74 -43.49
CA GLU A 116 -1.57 9.17 -43.74
C GLU A 116 -1.14 9.42 -45.18
N GLY A 117 -2.02 10.01 -46.00
CA GLY A 117 -1.73 10.28 -47.42
C GLY A 117 -1.53 9.02 -48.27
N GLY A 118 -2.05 7.86 -47.84
CA GLY A 118 -1.84 6.57 -48.51
C GLY A 118 -0.51 5.90 -48.18
N GLU A 119 0.25 6.46 -47.23
CA GLU A 119 1.45 5.85 -46.68
C GLU A 119 1.21 5.39 -45.23
N ARG A 120 1.71 4.20 -44.91
CA ARG A 120 1.72 3.69 -43.55
C ARG A 120 2.80 4.41 -42.73
N ARG A 121 2.37 5.16 -41.72
CA ARG A 121 3.23 5.81 -40.72
C ARG A 121 3.00 5.18 -39.34
N PHE A 122 3.86 5.50 -38.39
CA PHE A 122 3.74 5.04 -37.01
C PHE A 122 3.71 6.21 -36.03
N ARG A 123 2.93 6.09 -34.97
CA ARG A 123 2.91 7.04 -33.84
C ARG A 123 2.93 6.29 -32.51
N ILE A 124 3.37 6.95 -31.45
CA ILE A 124 3.34 6.34 -30.10
C ILE A 124 1.90 6.16 -29.64
N LYS A 125 1.60 4.96 -29.13
CA LYS A 125 0.30 4.64 -28.55
C LYS A 125 0.28 5.11 -27.09
N PRO A 126 -0.85 5.68 -26.60
CA PRO A 126 -1.05 5.85 -25.17
C PRO A 126 -0.89 4.53 -24.40
N THR A 127 -0.39 4.62 -23.17
CA THR A 127 -0.17 3.50 -22.27
C THR A 127 -0.82 3.75 -20.91
N HIS A 128 -0.98 2.68 -20.14
CA HIS A 128 -1.33 2.72 -18.73
C HIS A 128 -0.33 1.90 -17.92
N ALA A 129 -0.46 1.95 -16.60
CA ALA A 129 0.22 1.07 -15.66
C ALA A 129 -0.82 0.41 -14.74
N GLU A 130 -0.50 -0.70 -14.10
CA GLU A 130 -1.41 -1.36 -13.16
C GLU A 130 -0.68 -1.65 -11.85
N MET A 131 -1.30 -1.26 -10.73
CA MET A 131 -0.77 -1.56 -9.41
C MET A 131 -0.90 -3.07 -9.14
N ALA A 132 0.11 -3.65 -8.49
CA ALA A 132 0.03 -5.02 -8.02
C ALA A 132 -1.14 -5.21 -7.02
N PRO A 133 -1.80 -6.38 -7.01
CA PRO A 133 -2.78 -6.72 -5.99
C PRO A 133 -2.20 -6.61 -4.59
N ILE A 134 -2.94 -5.95 -3.70
CA ILE A 134 -2.60 -5.85 -2.28
C ILE A 134 -3.48 -6.82 -1.50
N ARG A 135 -2.86 -7.67 -0.68
CA ARG A 135 -3.53 -8.54 0.26
C ARG A 135 -3.27 -8.02 1.66
N SER A 136 -4.31 -7.66 2.38
CA SER A 136 -4.19 -7.14 3.73
C SER A 136 -5.19 -7.80 4.68
N ALA A 137 -4.75 -8.15 5.87
CA ALA A 137 -5.63 -8.65 6.90
C ALA A 137 -5.11 -8.31 8.30
N PHE A 138 -6.01 -8.43 9.27
CA PHE A 138 -5.70 -8.25 10.67
C PHE A 138 -6.46 -9.21 11.56
N THR A 139 -5.91 -9.46 12.74
CA THR A 139 -6.57 -10.20 13.81
C THR A 139 -7.72 -9.34 14.35
N GLN A 140 -8.94 -9.83 14.18
CA GLN A 140 -10.14 -9.16 14.66
C GLN A 140 -10.21 -9.13 16.20
N ALA A 141 -11.13 -8.33 16.75
CA ALA A 141 -11.38 -8.28 18.18
C ALA A 141 -11.74 -9.67 18.74
N GLY A 142 -11.29 -9.95 19.96
CA GLY A 142 -11.49 -11.23 20.63
C GLY A 142 -10.33 -11.62 21.54
N GLU A 143 -10.52 -12.74 22.23
CA GLU A 143 -9.49 -13.36 23.07
C GLU A 143 -8.88 -14.56 22.34
N PHE A 144 -7.56 -14.72 22.44
CA PHE A 144 -6.86 -15.89 21.93
C PHE A 144 -5.68 -16.26 22.83
N GLN A 145 -5.38 -17.54 22.87
CA GLN A 145 -4.18 -18.04 23.52
C GLN A 145 -3.00 -17.99 22.54
N GLU A 146 -1.91 -17.39 22.96
CA GLU A 146 -0.63 -17.45 22.26
C GLU A 146 0.17 -18.68 22.74
N ARG A 147 1.23 -19.04 22.00
CA ARG A 147 2.05 -20.22 22.35
C ARG A 147 2.64 -20.12 23.76
N ASP A 148 2.90 -21.27 24.37
CA ASP A 148 3.56 -21.36 25.68
C ASP A 148 4.95 -20.73 25.63
N THR A 149 5.14 -19.62 26.36
CA THR A 149 6.35 -18.81 26.32
C THR A 149 7.21 -19.07 27.57
N PRO A 150 8.54 -19.22 27.42
CA PRO A 150 9.44 -19.28 28.58
C PRO A 150 9.31 -18.00 29.41
N TRP A 151 9.07 -18.14 30.71
CA TRP A 151 8.96 -17.01 31.63
C TRP A 151 10.11 -17.05 32.62
N THR A 152 10.90 -15.98 32.64
CA THR A 152 12.14 -15.89 33.43
C THR A 152 11.94 -15.24 34.79
N PHE A 153 10.80 -14.57 35.01
CA PHE A 153 10.46 -13.98 36.31
C PHE A 153 9.75 -15.00 37.20
N LYS A 154 9.95 -14.90 38.52
CA LYS A 154 9.21 -15.71 39.49
C LYS A 154 7.72 -15.34 39.35
N PRO A 155 6.85 -16.23 38.85
CA PRO A 155 5.45 -15.88 38.70
C PRO A 155 4.84 -15.68 40.09
N GLU A 156 3.81 -14.82 40.21
CA GLU A 156 2.99 -14.71 41.42
C GLU A 156 2.26 -16.03 41.75
N CYS A 157 2.16 -16.92 40.76
CA CYS A 157 1.59 -18.24 40.86
C CYS A 157 2.69 -19.33 40.91
N ASP A 158 2.76 -20.08 42.01
CA ASP A 158 3.75 -21.15 42.24
C ASP A 158 3.66 -22.33 41.25
N ASN A 159 2.59 -22.44 40.47
CA ASN A 159 2.38 -23.48 39.46
C ASN A 159 2.77 -23.07 38.02
N LEU A 160 3.29 -21.86 37.82
CA LEU A 160 3.67 -21.32 36.51
C LEU A 160 5.19 -21.39 36.25
N HIS A 161 5.87 -22.45 36.69
CA HIS A 161 7.31 -22.61 36.49
C HIS A 161 7.69 -23.02 35.06
N GLY A 162 8.67 -22.33 34.47
CA GLY A 162 9.34 -22.70 33.22
C GLY A 162 8.64 -22.24 31.94
N ARG A 163 7.31 -22.38 31.83
CA ARG A 163 6.51 -21.91 30.68
C ARG A 163 5.15 -21.40 31.13
N VAL A 164 4.76 -20.23 30.64
CA VAL A 164 3.45 -19.63 30.92
C VAL A 164 2.62 -19.50 29.65
N LYS A 165 1.32 -19.69 29.78
CA LYS A 165 0.37 -19.39 28.70
C LYS A 165 0.14 -17.89 28.67
N PHE A 166 0.28 -17.30 27.49
CA PHE A 166 -0.15 -15.92 27.25
C PHE A 166 -1.52 -15.95 26.60
N PHE A 167 -2.42 -15.14 27.13
CA PHE A 167 -3.69 -14.83 26.51
C PHE A 167 -3.63 -13.38 26.06
N TRP A 168 -4.12 -13.10 24.86
CA TRP A 168 -4.27 -11.74 24.36
C TRP A 168 -5.74 -11.45 24.15
N ARG A 169 -6.18 -10.28 24.60
CA ARG A 169 -7.48 -9.72 24.29
C ARG A 169 -7.32 -8.50 23.41
N ILE A 170 -7.79 -8.57 22.18
CA ILE A 170 -7.94 -7.41 21.31
C ILE A 170 -9.35 -6.86 21.50
N THR A 171 -9.46 -5.62 21.98
CA THR A 171 -10.73 -4.90 22.04
C THR A 171 -11.12 -4.39 20.65
N GLU A 172 -12.38 -3.98 20.46
CA GLU A 172 -12.83 -3.31 19.24
C GLU A 172 -11.98 -2.08 18.88
N GLY A 173 -11.54 -1.30 19.88
CA GLY A 173 -10.65 -0.16 19.68
C GLY A 173 -9.27 -0.56 19.18
N GLY A 174 -8.70 -1.63 19.76
CA GLY A 174 -7.42 -2.20 19.31
C GLY A 174 -7.51 -2.76 17.89
N ALA A 175 -8.57 -3.50 17.58
CA ALA A 175 -8.83 -4.04 16.25
C ALA A 175 -8.94 -2.94 15.19
N LYS A 176 -9.62 -1.83 15.50
CA LYS A 176 -9.70 -0.65 14.62
C LYS A 176 -8.33 -0.01 14.40
N LYS A 177 -7.49 0.07 15.43
CA LYS A 177 -6.11 0.57 15.29
C LYS A 177 -5.26 -0.35 14.42
N ILE A 178 -5.29 -1.65 14.63
CA ILE A 178 -4.55 -2.59 13.78
C ILE A 178 -5.00 -2.44 12.32
N LYS A 179 -6.31 -2.40 12.07
CA LYS A 179 -6.86 -2.13 10.73
C LYS A 179 -6.34 -0.82 10.14
N ALA A 180 -6.25 0.25 10.93
CA ALA A 180 -5.74 1.54 10.47
C ALA A 180 -4.25 1.46 10.09
N GLY A 181 -3.41 0.75 10.85
CA GLY A 181 -2.00 0.54 10.50
C GLY A 181 -1.85 -0.20 9.17
N GLU A 182 -2.70 -1.19 8.92
CA GLU A 182 -2.74 -1.87 7.62
C GLU A 182 -3.24 -0.95 6.49
N GLN A 183 -4.16 -0.02 6.78
CA GLN A 183 -4.58 0.99 5.80
C GLN A 183 -3.46 1.98 5.47
N GLU A 184 -2.60 2.33 6.43
CA GLU A 184 -1.42 3.16 6.18
C GLU A 184 -0.46 2.46 5.21
N HIS A 185 -0.23 1.15 5.36
CA HIS A 185 0.56 0.38 4.39
C HIS A 185 -0.06 0.38 2.98
N CYS A 186 -1.38 0.26 2.88
CA CYS A 186 -2.07 0.41 1.60
C CYS A 186 -1.83 1.79 0.96
N GLY A 187 -1.89 2.85 1.78
CA GLY A 187 -1.64 4.23 1.36
C GLY A 187 -0.22 4.42 0.83
N ASP A 188 0.77 3.86 1.53
CA ASP A 188 2.17 3.91 1.10
C ASP A 188 2.38 3.24 -0.27
N TYR A 189 1.78 2.07 -0.50
CA TYR A 189 1.88 1.37 -1.79
C TYR A 189 1.22 2.15 -2.92
N ARG A 190 0.07 2.77 -2.64
CA ARG A 190 -0.60 3.65 -3.60
C ARG A 190 0.27 4.86 -3.94
N LEU A 191 0.85 5.53 -2.94
CA LEU A 191 1.73 6.67 -3.17
C LEU A 191 2.98 6.26 -3.96
N ALA A 192 3.57 5.10 -3.65
CA ALA A 192 4.70 4.55 -4.40
C ALA A 192 4.35 4.32 -5.88
N PHE A 193 3.15 3.78 -6.15
CA PHE A 193 2.67 3.56 -7.52
C PHE A 193 2.44 4.89 -8.26
N GLU A 194 1.82 5.87 -7.60
CA GLU A 194 1.56 7.20 -8.14
C GLU A 194 2.85 7.95 -8.50
N ARG A 195 3.86 7.88 -7.64
CA ARG A 195 5.16 8.53 -7.85
C ARG A 195 6.07 7.81 -8.84
N THR A 196 5.75 6.59 -9.26
CA THR A 196 6.58 5.79 -10.18
C THR A 196 5.83 5.43 -11.44
N LEU A 197 5.16 4.27 -11.47
CA LEU A 197 4.58 3.72 -12.70
C LEU A 197 3.54 4.65 -13.33
N VAL A 198 2.75 5.34 -12.52
CA VAL A 198 1.82 6.38 -12.98
C VAL A 198 2.54 7.57 -13.58
N ALA A 199 3.57 8.08 -12.91
CA ALA A 199 4.38 9.19 -13.41
C ALA A 199 5.07 8.81 -14.74
N PHE A 200 5.60 7.60 -14.85
CA PHE A 200 6.19 7.10 -16.09
C PHE A 200 5.16 6.98 -17.22
N ALA A 201 3.96 6.46 -16.93
CA ALA A 201 2.87 6.39 -17.90
C ALA A 201 2.47 7.78 -18.40
N SER A 202 2.41 8.77 -17.49
CA SER A 202 2.10 10.16 -17.82
C SER A 202 3.13 10.77 -18.79
N GLU A 203 4.42 10.55 -18.57
CA GLU A 203 5.46 11.05 -19.48
C GLU A 203 5.41 10.37 -20.86
N ILE A 204 5.15 9.06 -20.91
CA ILE A 204 4.94 8.34 -22.19
C ILE A 204 3.70 8.88 -22.92
N ASN A 205 2.61 9.14 -22.19
CA ASN A 205 1.37 9.67 -22.76
C ASN A 205 1.54 11.11 -23.26
N ARG A 206 2.40 11.92 -22.63
CA ARG A 206 2.79 13.24 -23.16
C ARG A 206 3.50 13.11 -24.51
N GLU A 207 4.33 12.09 -24.69
CA GLU A 207 4.96 11.80 -25.98
C GLU A 207 3.97 11.28 -27.03
N ALA A 208 3.01 10.44 -26.62
CA ALA A 208 1.92 9.99 -27.49
C ALA A 208 1.07 11.16 -28.00
N ALA A 209 0.73 12.10 -27.11
CA ALA A 209 -0.07 13.28 -27.44
C ALA A 209 0.62 14.23 -28.44
N ALA A 210 1.94 14.13 -28.61
CA ALA A 210 2.66 14.90 -29.62
C ALA A 210 2.38 14.41 -31.06
N GLU A 211 1.71 13.27 -31.25
CA GLU A 211 1.23 12.78 -32.55
C GLU A 211 2.34 12.71 -33.61
N ARG A 212 3.61 12.51 -33.22
CA ARG A 212 4.73 12.46 -34.16
C ARG A 212 4.62 11.22 -35.05
N ARG A 213 5.03 11.37 -36.31
CA ARG A 213 4.96 10.33 -37.34
C ARG A 213 6.35 9.81 -37.67
N PHE A 214 6.48 8.49 -37.70
CA PHE A 214 7.73 7.77 -37.96
C PHE A 214 7.56 6.82 -39.15
N THR A 215 8.68 6.44 -39.76
CA THR A 215 8.70 5.50 -40.89
C THR A 215 8.56 4.05 -40.44
N SER A 216 8.89 3.74 -39.18
CA SER A 216 8.75 2.42 -38.60
C SER A 216 8.41 2.47 -37.10
N GLU A 217 7.83 1.38 -36.60
CA GLU A 217 7.60 1.19 -35.16
C GLU A 217 8.90 1.27 -34.36
N ALA A 218 9.97 0.62 -34.84
CA ALA A 218 11.27 0.61 -34.15
C ALA A 218 11.88 2.01 -34.04
N GLU A 219 11.72 2.85 -35.06
CA GLU A 219 12.15 4.25 -35.04
C GLU A 219 11.36 5.05 -33.99
N ALA A 220 10.03 4.92 -33.98
CA ALA A 220 9.17 5.60 -33.01
C ALA A 220 9.56 5.25 -31.57
N VAL A 221 9.65 3.94 -31.27
CA VAL A 221 9.99 3.44 -29.92
C VAL A 221 11.39 3.89 -29.51
N LYS A 222 12.39 3.79 -30.41
CA LYS A 222 13.76 4.23 -30.13
C LYS A 222 13.82 5.73 -29.86
N PHE A 223 13.18 6.54 -30.70
CA PHE A 223 13.13 7.99 -30.53
C PHE A 223 12.53 8.37 -29.17
N THR A 224 11.40 7.78 -28.81
CA THR A 224 10.73 8.07 -27.54
C THR A 224 11.55 7.63 -26.33
N ARG A 225 12.18 6.44 -26.39
CA ARG A 225 13.10 5.99 -25.33
C ARG A 225 14.26 6.97 -25.13
N GLU A 226 14.92 7.40 -26.20
CA GLU A 226 16.01 8.36 -26.10
C GLU A 226 15.58 9.71 -25.52
N ARG A 227 14.36 10.16 -25.83
CA ARG A 227 13.83 11.42 -25.32
C ARG A 227 13.42 11.34 -23.84
N LEU A 228 13.00 10.16 -23.38
CA LEU A 228 12.53 9.94 -22.01
C LEU A 228 13.59 9.34 -21.07
N LYS A 229 14.82 9.08 -21.55
CA LYS A 229 15.85 8.34 -20.78
C LYS A 229 16.24 8.93 -19.42
N ASP A 230 16.06 10.24 -19.25
CA ASP A 230 16.40 10.93 -18.01
C ASP A 230 15.22 11.00 -17.01
N VAL A 231 14.02 10.60 -17.42
CA VAL A 231 12.78 10.73 -16.62
C VAL A 231 12.02 9.42 -16.43
N VAL A 232 12.17 8.47 -17.36
CA VAL A 232 11.51 7.16 -17.33
C VAL A 232 12.60 6.08 -17.40
N PRO A 233 12.60 5.08 -16.52
CA PRO A 233 13.53 3.94 -16.64
C PRO A 233 13.37 3.22 -17.98
N MET A 234 14.47 2.74 -18.56
CA MET A 234 14.47 2.24 -19.95
C MET A 234 13.89 0.82 -20.12
N THR A 235 13.74 0.06 -19.04
CA THR A 235 13.20 -1.30 -19.08
C THR A 235 12.05 -1.48 -18.11
N ASP A 236 11.14 -2.39 -18.44
CA ASP A 236 10.04 -2.83 -17.57
C ASP A 236 10.57 -3.24 -16.18
N VAL A 237 11.72 -3.92 -16.14
CA VAL A 237 12.39 -4.34 -14.89
C VAL A 237 12.83 -3.13 -14.06
N ASP A 238 13.44 -2.12 -14.68
CA ASP A 238 13.90 -0.93 -13.96
C ASP A 238 12.73 -0.08 -13.43
N MET A 239 11.63 0.01 -14.19
CA MET A 239 10.41 0.66 -13.72
C MET A 239 9.83 -0.06 -12.50
N LEU A 240 9.75 -1.39 -12.55
CA LEU A 240 9.28 -2.20 -11.43
C LEU A 240 10.22 -2.15 -10.24
N ASN A 241 11.54 -2.06 -10.46
CA ASN A 241 12.51 -1.85 -9.39
C ASN A 241 12.33 -0.48 -8.72
N ALA A 242 12.12 0.58 -9.49
CA ALA A 242 11.85 1.91 -8.94
C ALA A 242 10.58 1.92 -8.07
N PHE A 243 9.51 1.27 -8.55
CA PHE A 243 8.29 1.08 -7.77
C PHE A 243 8.54 0.25 -6.51
N GLY A 244 9.22 -0.89 -6.63
CA GLY A 244 9.57 -1.77 -5.51
C GLY A 244 10.35 -1.07 -4.41
N VAL A 245 11.36 -0.27 -4.77
CA VAL A 245 12.17 0.50 -3.81
C VAL A 245 11.33 1.49 -3.01
N LEU A 246 10.37 2.19 -3.64
CA LEU A 246 9.48 3.08 -2.89
C LEU A 246 8.47 2.29 -2.06
N ALA A 247 7.90 1.22 -2.59
CA ALA A 247 6.96 0.38 -1.85
C ALA A 247 7.60 -0.26 -0.61
N GLU A 248 8.87 -0.68 -0.69
CA GLU A 248 9.64 -1.20 0.44
C GLU A 248 9.78 -0.20 1.59
N LYS A 249 9.69 1.11 1.32
CA LYS A 249 9.72 2.12 2.39
C LYS A 249 8.51 1.99 3.34
N SER A 250 7.40 1.37 2.93
CA SER A 250 6.28 1.10 3.85
C SER A 250 6.70 0.27 5.06
N ALA A 251 7.69 -0.62 4.91
CA ALA A 251 8.24 -1.39 6.03
C ALA A 251 8.99 -0.52 7.06
N LYS A 252 9.32 0.74 6.72
CA LYS A 252 9.92 1.68 7.68
C LYS A 252 8.97 1.92 8.86
N ARG A 253 7.65 1.97 8.66
CA ARG A 253 6.65 2.15 9.75
C ARG A 253 6.83 1.11 10.86
N ASP A 254 6.95 -0.14 10.45
CA ASP A 254 7.16 -1.26 11.36
C ASP A 254 8.55 -1.22 12.01
N SER A 255 9.58 -0.88 11.24
CA SER A 255 10.95 -0.76 11.76
C SER A 255 11.13 0.38 12.77
N LEU A 256 10.29 1.43 12.65
CA LEU A 256 10.21 2.56 13.58
C LEU A 256 9.27 2.26 14.76
N ARG A 257 8.70 1.05 14.82
CA ARG A 257 7.81 0.56 15.87
C ARG A 257 6.51 1.36 15.99
N TRP A 258 6.09 2.07 14.95
CA TRP A 258 4.85 2.87 14.97
C TRP A 258 3.60 1.99 15.05
N HIS A 259 3.67 0.80 14.46
CA HIS A 259 2.60 -0.20 14.45
C HIS A 259 2.75 -1.26 15.56
N GLU A 260 3.79 -1.16 16.39
CA GLU A 260 4.03 -2.15 17.42
C GLU A 260 3.09 -1.92 18.61
N GLY A 261 2.18 -2.88 18.81
CA GLY A 261 1.26 -2.87 19.93
C GLY A 261 1.99 -3.09 21.25
N THR A 262 1.80 -2.20 22.22
CA THR A 262 2.19 -2.44 23.62
C THR A 262 0.96 -2.80 24.45
N PRO A 263 0.85 -4.02 25.00
CA PRO A 263 -0.31 -4.40 25.80
C PRO A 263 -0.34 -3.58 27.11
N ARG A 264 -1.51 -3.04 27.47
CA ARG A 264 -1.63 -2.14 28.65
C ARG A 264 -1.55 -2.84 29.99
N MET A 265 -2.03 -4.08 30.06
CA MET A 265 -2.06 -4.86 31.29
C MET A 265 -1.49 -6.23 30.98
N LEU A 266 -0.70 -6.78 31.90
CA LEU A 266 -0.28 -8.16 31.88
C LEU A 266 -0.55 -8.75 33.27
N GLU A 267 -1.79 -9.19 33.47
CA GLU A 267 -2.25 -9.65 34.79
C GLU A 267 -2.43 -11.17 34.78
N PRO A 268 -2.22 -11.85 35.92
CA PRO A 268 -2.63 -13.24 36.05
C PRO A 268 -4.13 -13.36 35.76
N GLN A 269 -4.55 -14.34 34.95
CA GLN A 269 -5.99 -14.59 34.78
C GLN A 269 -6.63 -14.92 36.12
N ALA A 270 -7.59 -14.08 36.55
CA ALA A 270 -8.29 -14.23 37.81
C ALA A 270 -8.92 -15.64 37.92
N ASN A 271 -8.66 -16.30 39.04
CA ASN A 271 -9.22 -17.59 39.49
C ASN A 271 -8.57 -18.90 39.02
N ALA A 272 -7.41 -18.92 38.35
CA ALA A 272 -6.84 -20.23 37.96
C ALA A 272 -5.33 -20.34 37.72
N CYS A 273 -4.54 -19.27 37.87
CA CYS A 273 -3.11 -19.30 37.52
C CYS A 273 -2.87 -19.96 36.15
N ARG A 274 -3.80 -19.76 35.20
CA ARG A 274 -3.78 -20.40 33.87
C ARG A 274 -2.72 -19.79 32.97
N GLY A 275 -2.27 -18.59 33.29
CA GLY A 275 -1.37 -17.78 32.48
C GLY A 275 -1.58 -16.28 32.74
N TYR A 276 -1.01 -15.47 31.87
CA TYR A 276 -1.13 -14.01 31.89
C TYR A 276 -2.04 -13.52 30.76
N LEU A 277 -2.88 -12.54 31.05
CA LEU A 277 -3.73 -11.87 30.08
C LEU A 277 -3.15 -10.50 29.74
N GLY A 278 -2.81 -10.34 28.47
CA GLY A 278 -2.47 -9.09 27.83
C GLY A 278 -3.64 -8.44 27.12
N ILE A 279 -3.79 -7.11 27.20
CA ILE A 279 -4.89 -6.39 26.54
C ILE A 279 -4.34 -5.39 25.53
N PHE A 280 -4.79 -5.54 24.28
CA PHE A 280 -4.59 -4.62 23.18
C PHE A 280 -5.86 -3.79 22.95
N ASP A 281 -5.77 -2.50 23.22
CA ASP A 281 -6.84 -1.54 22.92
C ASP A 281 -6.32 -0.38 22.07
N ALA A 282 -7.12 0.68 21.92
CA ALA A 282 -6.74 1.79 21.06
C ALA A 282 -5.43 2.47 21.53
N ASP A 283 -5.20 2.51 22.84
CA ASP A 283 -4.02 3.18 23.43
C ASP A 283 -2.77 2.29 23.37
N SER A 284 -2.94 1.00 23.07
CA SER A 284 -1.83 0.09 22.79
C SER A 284 -1.08 0.42 21.49
N PHE A 285 -1.66 1.23 20.60
CA PHE A 285 -1.08 1.58 19.29
C PHE A 285 -1.03 3.11 19.10
N PRO A 286 -0.21 3.82 19.90
CA PRO A 286 -0.17 5.28 19.87
C PRO A 286 0.40 5.84 18.55
N GLY A 287 1.23 5.08 17.84
CA GLY A 287 1.84 5.48 16.56
C GLY A 287 0.93 5.31 15.33
N VAL A 288 -0.22 4.65 15.47
CA VAL A 288 -1.16 4.42 14.35
C VAL A 288 -2.21 5.53 14.29
N GLY A 289 -2.52 6.02 13.09
CA GLY A 289 -3.50 7.08 12.81
C GLY A 289 -4.95 6.78 13.22
N GLY A 290 -5.72 7.83 13.53
CA GLY A 290 -7.05 7.83 14.20
C GLY A 290 -8.26 7.40 13.36
N GLY A 291 -8.05 6.66 12.28
CA GLY A 291 -9.07 6.26 11.30
C GLY A 291 -8.78 6.82 9.90
N PRO A 292 -9.67 6.53 8.91
CA PRO A 292 -9.45 6.94 7.53
C PRO A 292 -9.19 8.44 7.40
N GLY A 293 -8.05 8.83 6.82
CA GLY A 293 -7.68 10.23 6.56
C GLY A 293 -7.07 11.01 7.73
N LYS A 294 -6.80 10.37 8.88
CA LYS A 294 -6.05 10.97 10.00
C LYS A 294 -4.80 10.13 10.28
N GLU A 295 -3.83 10.22 9.39
CA GLU A 295 -2.55 9.53 9.51
C GLU A 295 -1.64 10.31 10.45
N THR A 296 -1.13 9.65 11.49
CA THR A 296 -0.14 10.25 12.40
C THR A 296 1.20 10.44 11.68
N HIS A 297 1.48 9.57 10.71
CA HIS A 297 2.65 9.59 9.85
C HIS A 297 2.16 9.44 8.40
N PRO A 298 2.01 10.54 7.63
CA PRO A 298 1.53 10.45 6.27
C PRO A 298 2.52 9.68 5.37
N PRO A 299 2.05 9.00 4.31
CA PRO A 299 2.89 8.28 3.35
C PRO A 299 4.07 9.10 2.84
N GLU A 300 3.94 10.41 2.65
CA GLU A 300 5.03 11.27 2.21
C GLU A 300 6.22 11.25 3.18
N GLU A 301 6.00 11.28 4.50
CA GLU A 301 7.10 11.22 5.48
C GLU A 301 7.87 9.89 5.39
N VAL A 302 7.18 8.81 5.06
CA VAL A 302 7.76 7.48 4.91
C VAL A 302 8.51 7.35 3.57
N ILE A 303 7.86 7.80 2.49
CA ILE A 303 8.37 7.72 1.12
C ILE A 303 9.52 8.70 0.89
N ASP A 304 9.49 9.89 1.47
CA ASP A 304 10.55 10.90 1.36
C ASP A 304 11.66 10.73 2.42
N GLY A 305 11.38 9.91 3.45
CA GLY A 305 12.21 9.76 4.65
C GLY A 305 13.70 9.55 4.41
#